data_AF-A0A671PKI3-F1
#
_entry.id   AF-A0A671PKI3-F1
#
_cell.length_a   1.000
_cell.length_b   1.000
_cell.length_c   1.000
_cell.angle_alpha   90.00
_cell.angle_beta   90.00
_cell.angle_gamma   90.00
#
_symmetry.space_group_name_H-M   'P 1'
#
loop_
_entity.id
_entity.type
_entity.pdbx_description
1 polymer ?
#
loop_
_entity_poly.entity_id
_entity_poly.type
_entity_poly.pdbx_seq_one_letter_code
_entity_poly.pdbx_strand_id
1 'polypeptide(L)'
;MDGQVRVKINKNTIKILTVASSNEEFKKSTIIDLKRKALSLFPGVNDTGELRVIFGKNELEDDKTFESCNIENLSLLVVVLRMPGGKSMTLLHKT
;
A
#
# COMPACT_ATOMS: atom_id res chain seq x y z
N MET A 1 11.25 -5.30 17.83
CA MET A 1 9.83 -5.60 17.50
C MET A 1 9.62 -5.16 16.08
N ASP A 2 9.25 -6.09 15.22
CA ASP A 2 9.04 -5.85 13.81
C ASP A 2 7.80 -4.97 13.59
N GLY A 3 7.94 -3.92 12.77
CA GLY A 3 6.86 -3.02 12.39
C GLY A 3 6.00 -3.65 11.30
N GLN A 4 4.89 -4.27 11.71
CA GLN A 4 3.95 -4.95 10.82
C GLN A 4 2.62 -4.20 10.74
N VAL A 5 1.95 -4.30 9.59
CA VAL A 5 0.60 -3.75 9.36
C VAL A 5 -0.30 -4.78 8.70
N ARG A 6 -1.61 -4.66 8.92
CA ARG A 6 -2.61 -5.53 8.30
C ARG A 6 -3.19 -4.80 7.09
N VAL A 7 -2.95 -5.35 5.91
CA VAL A 7 -3.42 -4.80 4.64
C VAL A 7 -4.62 -5.61 4.16
N LYS A 8 -5.77 -4.96 4.05
CA LYS A 8 -6.98 -5.52 3.44
C LYS A 8 -6.96 -5.22 1.95
N ILE A 9 -6.82 -6.28 1.14
CA ILE A 9 -6.71 -6.23 -0.32
C ILE A 9 -8.09 -6.42 -0.97
N ASN A 10 -8.88 -7.34 -0.42
CA ASN A 10 -10.21 -7.70 -0.92
C ASN A 10 -11.21 -7.79 0.24
N LYS A 11 -12.51 -7.87 -0.08
CA LYS A 11 -13.59 -7.97 0.93
C LYS A 11 -13.34 -9.05 1.99
N ASN A 12 -12.65 -10.14 1.63
CA ASN A 12 -12.36 -11.28 2.50
C ASN A 12 -10.87 -11.61 2.69
N THR A 13 -9.93 -10.75 2.26
CA THR A 13 -8.49 -11.05 2.29
C THR A 13 -7.73 -9.97 3.04
N ILE A 14 -7.19 -10.33 4.20
CA ILE A 14 -6.28 -9.50 5.00
C ILE A 14 -4.93 -10.20 5.02
N LYS A 15 -3.87 -9.47 4.66
CA LYS A 15 -2.49 -9.94 4.74
C LYS A 15 -1.69 -9.09 5.71
N ILE A 16 -0.74 -9.70 6.40
CA ILE A 16 0.21 -8.98 7.24
C ILE A 16 1.40 -8.62 6.38
N LEU A 17 1.81 -7.36 6.42
CA LEU A 17 2.93 -6.82 5.67
C LEU A 17 3.95 -6.27 6.65
N THR A 18 5.17 -6.80 6.58
CA THR A 18 6.29 -6.28 7.37
C THR A 18 6.86 -5.06 6.67
N VAL A 19 6.69 -3.88 7.27
CA VAL A 19 7.20 -2.63 6.70
C VAL A 19 8.61 -2.35 7.21
N ALA A 20 8.86 -2.57 8.50
CA ALA A 20 10.14 -2.31 9.13
C ALA A 20 10.52 -3.43 10.11
N SER A 21 11.81 -3.54 10.41
CA SER A 21 12.31 -4.48 11.44
C SER A 21 12.35 -3.85 12.84
N SER A 22 12.08 -2.54 12.95
CA SER A 22 12.05 -1.78 14.20
C SER A 22 10.93 -0.75 14.23
N ASN A 23 10.52 -0.34 15.44
CA ASN A 23 9.44 0.61 15.67
C ASN A 23 9.78 2.06 15.24
N GLU A 24 11.02 2.49 15.40
CA GLU A 24 11.44 3.84 14.97
C GLU A 24 11.46 3.95 13.44
N GLU A 25 11.94 2.91 12.77
CA GLU A 25 11.91 2.81 11.31
C GLU A 25 10.48 2.70 10.79
N PHE A 26 9.62 1.96 11.51
CA PHE A 26 8.19 1.93 11.23
C PHE A 26 7.58 3.33 11.27
N LYS A 27 7.75 4.08 12.35
CA LYS A 27 7.18 5.43 12.50
C LYS A 27 7.62 6.42 11.41
N LYS A 28 8.89 6.31 10.98
CA LYS A 28 9.47 7.11 9.90
C LYS A 28 9.11 6.64 8.50
N SER A 29 8.54 5.44 8.36
CA SER A 29 8.12 4.90 7.07
C SER A 29 6.93 5.71 6.52
N THR A 30 6.94 5.90 5.20
CA THR A 30 5.93 6.67 4.48
C THR A 30 4.87 5.77 3.85
N ILE A 31 3.74 6.36 3.48
CA ILE A 31 2.67 5.63 2.78
C ILE A 31 3.15 5.11 1.43
N ILE A 32 4.07 5.82 0.75
CA ILE A 32 4.68 5.32 -0.49
C ILE A 32 5.44 4.01 -0.28
N ASP A 33 6.17 3.86 0.83
CA ASP A 33 6.89 2.62 1.13
C ASP A 33 5.92 1.45 1.36
N LEU A 34 4.82 1.72 2.07
CA LEU A 34 3.72 0.77 2.23
C LEU A 34 3.12 0.35 0.87
N LYS A 35 2.82 1.30 -0.01
CA LYS A 35 2.27 1.02 -1.35
C LYS A 35 3.23 0.16 -2.16
N ARG A 36 4.53 0.47 -2.11
CA ARG A 36 5.57 -0.26 -2.82
C ARG A 36 5.66 -1.71 -2.36
N LYS A 37 5.60 -1.96 -1.06
CA LYS A 37 5.54 -3.33 -0.50
C LYS A 37 4.20 -4.02 -0.78
N ALA A 38 3.10 -3.26 -0.76
CA ALA A 38 1.78 -3.78 -1.09
C ALA A 38 1.66 -4.15 -2.57
N LEU A 39 2.44 -3.53 -3.47
CA LEU A 39 2.47 -3.82 -4.90
C LEU A 39 2.69 -5.32 -5.19
N SER A 40 3.58 -5.97 -4.44
CA SER A 40 3.82 -7.42 -4.56
C SER A 40 2.61 -8.28 -4.23
N LEU A 41 1.59 -7.72 -3.59
CA LEU A 41 0.33 -8.39 -3.27
C LEU A 41 -0.72 -8.24 -4.40
N PHE A 42 -0.54 -7.26 -5.29
CA PHE A 42 -1.45 -6.96 -6.40
C PHE A 42 -0.79 -7.30 -7.75
N PRO A 43 -1.02 -8.51 -8.29
CA PRO A 43 -0.42 -8.90 -9.56
C PRO A 43 -0.93 -8.01 -10.70
N GLY A 44 0.01 -7.49 -11.50
CA GLY A 44 -0.27 -6.65 -12.66
C GLY A 44 -0.35 -5.15 -12.36
N VAL A 45 -0.12 -4.73 -11.13
CA VAL A 45 0.07 -3.32 -10.80
C VAL A 45 1.57 -3.07 -10.76
N ASN A 46 2.03 -2.10 -11.55
CA ASN A 46 3.45 -1.73 -11.56
C ASN A 46 3.68 -0.35 -10.96
N ASP A 47 2.63 0.46 -10.85
CA ASP A 47 2.72 1.83 -10.36
C ASP A 47 2.01 2.00 -9.02
N THR A 48 2.68 2.64 -8.06
CA THR A 48 2.10 2.95 -6.75
C THR A 48 0.95 3.95 -6.84
N GLY A 49 0.85 4.73 -7.92
CA GLY A 49 -0.27 5.64 -8.19
C GLY A 49 -1.58 4.93 -8.55
N GLU A 50 -1.52 3.65 -8.94
CA GLU A 50 -2.70 2.79 -9.12
C GLU A 50 -3.24 2.24 -7.78
N LEU A 51 -2.52 2.43 -6.67
CA LEU A 51 -2.94 1.99 -5.34
C LEU A 51 -3.40 3.17 -4.47
N ARG A 52 -4.56 3.01 -3.85
CA ARG A 52 -5.09 3.91 -2.83
C ARG A 52 -5.03 3.22 -1.47
N VAL A 53 -4.46 3.92 -0.50
CA VAL A 53 -4.36 3.45 0.88
C VAL A 53 -5.36 4.25 1.69
N ILE A 54 -6.26 3.55 2.38
CA ILE A 54 -7.33 4.14 3.17
C ILE A 54 -7.17 3.66 4.61
N PHE A 55 -7.17 4.60 5.54
CA PHE A 55 -7.15 4.30 6.97
C PHE A 55 -8.31 5.01 7.67
N GLY A 56 -9.14 4.24 8.37
CA GLY A 56 -10.41 4.72 8.91
C GLY A 56 -11.34 5.23 7.79
N LYS A 57 -11.51 6.55 7.70
CA LYS A 57 -12.36 7.22 6.70
C LYS A 57 -11.58 8.13 5.74
N ASN A 58 -10.25 8.19 5.88
CA ASN A 58 -9.41 9.09 5.11
C ASN A 58 -8.50 8.31 4.16
N GLU A 59 -8.43 8.74 2.92
CA GLU A 59 -7.38 8.30 1.99
C GLU A 59 -6.07 8.97 2.39
N LEU A 60 -4.99 8.20 2.40
CA LEU A 60 -3.68 8.67 2.80
C LEU A 60 -2.83 9.00 1.58
N GLU A 61 -2.18 10.16 1.64
CA GLU A 61 -1.24 10.64 0.63
C GLU A 61 0.12 9.97 0.79
N ASP A 62 0.85 9.81 -0.32
CA ASP A 62 2.17 9.15 -0.37
C ASP A 62 3.24 9.82 0.51
N ASP A 63 3.21 11.16 0.59
CA ASP A 63 4.14 11.98 1.36
C ASP A 63 3.96 11.88 2.89
N LYS A 64 2.84 11.29 3.37
CA LYS A 64 2.62 11.15 4.82
C LYS A 64 3.43 10.00 5.42
N THR A 65 3.88 10.20 6.65
CA THR A 65 4.50 9.14 7.47
C THR A 65 3.45 8.39 8.28
N PHE A 66 3.77 7.16 8.72
CA PHE A 66 2.90 6.41 9.63
C PHE A 66 2.65 7.14 10.93
N GLU A 67 3.68 7.79 11.48
CA GLU A 67 3.53 8.59 12.70
C GLU A 67 2.57 9.77 12.49
N SER A 68 2.68 10.49 11.37
CA SER A 68 1.79 11.61 11.05
C SER A 68 0.33 11.16 10.85
N CYS A 69 0.14 9.95 10.32
CA CYS A 69 -1.18 9.35 10.11
C CYS A 69 -1.71 8.60 11.34
N ASN A 70 -1.00 8.63 12.48
CA ASN A 70 -1.37 7.89 13.68
C ASN A 70 -1.54 6.37 13.43
N ILE A 71 -0.76 5.81 12.51
CA ILE A 71 -0.77 4.38 12.19
C ILE A 71 0.12 3.65 13.19
N GLU A 72 -0.49 2.72 13.92
CA GLU A 72 0.20 1.88 14.90
C GLU A 72 0.54 0.50 14.31
N ASN A 73 1.40 -0.24 15.00
CA ASN A 73 1.67 -1.63 14.66
C ASN A 73 0.37 -2.44 14.66
N LEU A 74 0.23 -3.34 13.68
CA LEU A 74 -0.96 -4.18 13.46
C LEU A 74 -2.24 -3.41 13.07
N SER A 75 -2.14 -2.10 12.79
CA SER A 75 -3.25 -1.32 12.25
C SER A 75 -3.79 -1.94 10.95
N LEU A 76 -5.11 -1.82 10.76
CA LEU A 76 -5.80 -2.29 9.56
C LEU A 76 -5.89 -1.17 8.53
N LEU A 77 -5.10 -1.27 7.46
CA LEU A 77 -5.19 -0.41 6.29
C LEU A 77 -5.96 -1.10 5.18
N VAL A 78 -6.86 -0.38 4.53
CA VAL A 78 -7.58 -0.86 3.36
C VAL A 78 -6.85 -0.36 2.13
N VAL A 79 -6.31 -1.28 1.33
CA VAL A 79 -5.63 -0.93 0.08
C VAL A 79 -6.54 -1.35 -1.06
N VAL A 80 -6.96 -0.38 -1.85
CA VAL A 80 -7.83 -0.60 -3.00
C VAL A 80 -7.09 -0.22 -4.27
N LEU A 81 -7.36 -0.98 -5.32
CA LEU A 81 -6.91 -0.62 -6.65
C LEU A 81 -7.75 0.55 -7.15
N ARG A 82 -7.07 1.63 -7.55
CA ARG A 82 -7.64 2.60 -8.46
C ARG A 82 -7.82 1.87 -9.77
N MET A 83 -9.07 1.55 -10.13
CA MET A 83 -9.35 0.91 -11.41
C MET A 83 -8.79 1.81 -12.53
N PRO A 84 -7.79 1.36 -13.31
CA PRO A 84 -7.49 2.03 -14.56
C PRO A 84 -8.70 1.80 -15.47
N GLY A 85 -9.33 2.87 -15.95
CA GLY A 85 -10.31 2.77 -17.02
C GLY A 85 -9.60 2.23 -18.26
N GLY A 86 -9.61 0.91 -18.45
CA GLY A 86 -8.93 0.21 -19.52
C GLY A 86 -7.40 0.35 -19.45
N LYS A 87 -6.70 -0.69 -19.01
CA LYS A 87 -5.28 -0.82 -19.37
C LYS A 87 -5.19 -0.72 -20.89
N SER A 88 -4.68 0.41 -21.39
CA SER A 88 -4.18 0.54 -22.75
C SER A 88 -3.14 -0.56 -22.92
N MET A 89 -3.58 -1.66 -23.50
CA MET A 89 -2.74 -2.69 -24.05
C MET A 89 -2.02 -2.03 -25.24
N THR A 90 -0.96 -1.28 -24.97
CA THR A 90 0.01 -0.93 -26.00
C THR A 90 0.70 -2.25 -26.35
N LEU A 91 0.07 -2.96 -27.28
CA LEU A 91 0.67 -4.07 -28.00
C LEU A 91 2.04 -3.58 -28.50
N LEU A 92 3.10 -4.27 -28.11
CA LEU A 92 4.40 -4.15 -28.76
C LEU A 92 4.17 -4.34 -30.28
N HIS A 93 4.32 -3.29 -31.07
CA HIS A 93 4.70 -3.47 -32.46
C HIS A 93 6.21 -3.62 -32.49
N LYS A 94 6.62 -4.88 -32.61
CA LYS A 94 7.94 -5.31 -33.02
C LYS A 94 8.06 -5.06 -34.52
N THR A 95 8.98 -4.19 -34.91
CA THR A 95 9.61 -4.14 -36.24
C THR A 95 11.08 -3.86 -36.04
#